data_AF-A0A924UAI5-F1
#
_entry.id   AF-A0A924UAI5-F1
#
_cell.length_a   1.000
_cell.length_b   1.000
_cell.length_c   1.000
_cell.angle_alpha   90.00
_cell.angle_beta   90.00
_cell.angle_gamma   90.00
#
_symmetry.space_group_name_H-M   'P 1'
#
loop_
_entity.id
_entity.type
_entity.pdbx_description
1 polymer ?
#
loop_
_entity_poly.entity_id
_entity_poly.type
_entity_poly.pdbx_seq_one_letter_code
_entity_poly.pdbx_strand_id
1 'polypeptide(L)' 'MERLSMRKIKDVMRFGSQGLSARKIAASLGISRGAVAATRIVRKRRD' A
#
# COMPACT_ATOMS: atom_id res chain seq x y z
N MET A 1 0.53 -4.50 -14.91
CA MET A 1 0.35 -3.83 -13.60
C MET A 1 1.71 -3.27 -13.20
N GLU A 2 1.87 -1.95 -13.25
CA GLU A 2 3.14 -1.32 -12.92
C GLU A 2 3.50 -1.61 -11.46
N ARG A 3 4.73 -2.05 -11.20
CA ARG A 3 5.20 -2.35 -9.84
C ARG A 3 5.46 -1.04 -9.12
N LEU A 4 4.89 -0.89 -7.92
CA LEU A 4 5.17 0.27 -7.07
C LEU A 4 6.66 0.32 -6.71
N SER A 5 7.21 1.54 -6.66
CA SER A 5 8.55 1.74 -6.13
C SER A 5 8.63 1.35 -4.66
N MET A 6 9.81 0.93 -4.20
CA MET A 6 10.04 0.56 -2.80
C MET A 6 9.67 1.67 -1.81
N ARG A 7 9.83 2.94 -2.20
CA ARG A 7 9.41 4.09 -1.38
C ARG A 7 7.90 4.12 -1.17
N LYS A 8 7.12 4.00 -2.25
CA LYS A 8 5.65 3.95 -2.17
C LYS A 8 5.17 2.75 -1.37
N ILE A 9 5.82 1.58 -1.48
CA ILE A 9 5.49 0.40 -0.68
C ILE A 9 5.70 0.66 0.82
N LYS A 10 6.82 1.29 1.21
CA LYS A 10 7.07 1.69 2.60
C LYS A 10 6.03 2.68 3.12
N ASP A 11 5.65 3.66 2.31
CA ASP A 11 4.63 4.65 2.70
C ASP A 11 3.24 4.00 2.85
N VAL A 12 2.87 3.08 1.96
CA VAL A 12 1.64 2.28 2.11
C VAL A 12 1.64 1.52 3.44
N MET A 13 2.76 0.87 3.79
CA MET A 13 2.88 0.14 5.06
C MET A 13 2.79 1.09 6.27
N ARG A 14 3.49 2.23 6.21
CA ARG A 14 3.51 3.23 7.28
C ARG A 14 2.14 3.87 7.52
N PHE A 15 1.37 4.12 6.46
CA PHE A 15 0.01 4.63 6.60
C PHE A 15 -0.97 3.54 7.06
N GLY A 16 -0.78 2.30 6.62
CA GLY A 16 -1.56 1.16 7.10
C GLY A 16 -1.40 0.94 8.60
N SER A 17 -0.18 1.05 9.14
CA SER A 17 0.08 0.94 10.58
C SER A 17 -0.49 2.10 11.41
N GLN A 18 -0.73 3.25 10.79
CA GLN A 18 -1.43 4.39 11.40
C GLN A 18 -2.96 4.26 11.35
N GLY A 19 -3.49 3.14 10.84
CA GLY A 19 -4.92 2.89 10.74
C GLY A 19 -5.61 3.58 9.56
N LEU A 20 -4.85 4.12 8.59
CA LEU A 20 -5.47 4.71 7.40
C LEU A 20 -6.14 3.63 6.53
N SER A 21 -7.32 3.97 6.00
CA SER A 21 -8.02 3.10 5.05
C SER A 21 -7.30 3.07 3.69
N ALA A 22 -7.43 1.96 2.97
CA ALA A 22 -6.79 1.78 1.66
C ALA A 22 -7.18 2.88 0.65
N ARG A 23 -8.39 3.44 0.76
CA ARG A 23 -8.85 4.55 -0.09
C ARG A 23 -8.07 5.83 0.20
N LYS A 24 -7.85 6.14 1.49
CA LYS A 24 -7.09 7.33 1.90
C LYS A 24 -5.62 7.21 1.52
N ILE A 25 -5.03 6.02 1.72
CA ILE A 25 -3.66 5.71 1.32
C ILE A 25 -3.47 5.87 -0.20
N ALA A 26 -4.39 5.31 -0.99
CA ALA A 26 -4.38 5.41 -2.45
C ALA A 26 -4.41 6.88 -2.92
N ALA A 27 -5.28 7.69 -2.33
CA ALA A 27 -5.38 9.12 -2.62
C ALA A 27 -4.11 9.88 -2.22
N SER A 28 -3.59 9.63 -1.01
CA SER A 28 -2.37 10.31 -0.50
C SER A 28 -1.11 9.99 -1.30
N LEU A 29 -1.02 8.81 -1.91
CA LEU A 29 0.16 8.35 -2.66
C LEU A 29 -0.01 8.46 -4.19
N GLY A 30 -1.18 8.89 -4.66
CA GLY A 30 -1.49 8.95 -6.10
C GLY A 30 -1.40 7.59 -6.77
N ILE A 31 -1.93 6.55 -6.13
CA ILE A 31 -1.90 5.17 -6.64
C ILE A 31 -3.30 4.53 -6.63
N SER A 32 -3.47 3.44 -7.36
CA SER A 32 -4.74 2.70 -7.39
C SER A 32 -4.94 1.89 -6.10
N ARG A 33 -6.22 1.68 -5.72
CA ARG A 33 -6.58 0.82 -4.57
C ARG A 33 -6.06 -0.62 -4.73
N GLY A 34 -6.00 -1.11 -5.97
CA GLY A 34 -5.45 -2.44 -6.27
C GLY A 34 -3.95 -2.56 -5.94
N ALA A 35 -3.19 -1.48 -6.14
CA ALA A 35 -1.77 -1.43 -5.79
C ALA A 35 -1.57 -1.49 -4.26
N VAL A 36 -2.43 -0.81 -3.49
CA VAL A 36 -2.45 -0.88 -2.02
C VAL A 36 -2.82 -2.29 -1.52
N ALA A 37 -3.77 -2.96 -2.18
CA ALA A 37 -4.15 -4.33 -1.83
C ALA A 37 -3.02 -5.33 -2.12
N ALA A 38 -2.34 -5.20 -3.26
CA ALA A 38 -1.20 -6.04 -3.62
C ALA A 38 -0.09 -5.97 -2.57
N THR A 39 0.22 -4.78 -2.04
CA THR A 39 1.20 -4.62 -0.95
C THR A 39 0.77 -5.28 0.37
N ARG A 40 -0.53 -5.32 0.69
CA ARG A 40 -1.02 -6.05 1.88
C ARG A 40 -0.94 -7.56 1.69
N ILE A 41 -1.18 -8.07 0.48
CA ILE A 41 -1.06 -9.51 0.16
C ILE A 41 0.38 -9.99 0.35
N VAL A 42 1.36 -9.18 -0.07
CA VAL A 42 2.80 -9.50 0.11
C VAL A 42 3.15 -9.66 1.60
N ARG A 43 2.52 -8.89 2.49
CA ARG A 43 2.70 -9.08 3.95
C ARG A 43 2.10 -10.40 4.44
N LYS A 44 0.86 -10.71 4.08
CA LYS A 44 0.16 -11.92 4.56
C LYS A 44 0.84 -13.24 4.15
N ARG A 45 1.68 -13.24 3.10
CA ARG A 45 2.47 -14.42 2.70
C ARG A 45 3.82 -14.55 3.41
N ARG A 46 4.20 -13.56 4.23
CA ARG A 46 5.53 -13.48 4.86
C ARG A 46 5.46 -13.56 6.40
N ASP A 47 4.27 -13.39 6.97
CA ASP A 47 3.89 -13.82 8.33
C ASP A 47 3.45 -15.30 8.27
#